data_AF-A0A7U6GGY0-F1
#
_entry.id   AF-A0A7U6GGY0-F1
#
_cell.length_a   1.000
_cell.length_b   1.000
_cell.length_c   1.000
_cell.angle_alpha   90.00
_cell.angle_beta   90.00
_cell.angle_gamma   90.00
#
_symmetry.space_group_name_H-M   'P 1'
#
loop_
_entity.id
_entity.type
_entity.pdbx_description
1 polymer ?
#
loop_
_entity_poly.entity_id
_entity_poly.type
_entity_poly.pdbx_seq_one_letter_code
_entity_poly.pdbx_strand_id
1 'polypeptide(L)'
;MADKSLILVTGMHRSGTSVLTRVFNLLGARVGQDLLEAQSGVNARGFWEHQELVAINEALLDALGRHWYDFQPLPDDCWNHKAVGELQTRARKFLSATFPDADMAALKDPRLCLTLPFWQEAARACGWRPLVVLALRAPWEVSASLCRRDPLDPVSAALLWLRYSADSEKNSRKLPRVALDYGALMNDWRTEVTRLGKALDMVWPVPPGEAATRIDAEIDPGLRHQHSGFQGESMPAASLAARAYHMLLQEPLDTRGLDLVWEEYESLLSSCSAMGFGLSGCNRRLFSVNNDLQALGKDHGKALETIVDKDEKLASLSRELEYSRTIVEERDAQLQKLAAELEHAGAVVEERDRQLQELNQLVEKMERMQQELDRLRKVRLHPSVKLAVRLFSLEKE
;
A
#
# COMPACT_ATOMS: atom_id res chain seq x y z
N MET A 1 11.46 21.03 -35.94
CA MET A 1 10.98 20.01 -34.98
C MET A 1 10.36 20.79 -33.84
N ALA A 2 9.14 20.44 -33.39
CA ALA A 2 8.60 21.10 -32.20
C ALA A 2 9.48 20.70 -31.01
N ASP A 3 10.00 21.68 -30.26
CA ASP A 3 10.85 21.41 -29.10
C ASP A 3 10.04 20.68 -28.02
N LYS A 4 10.51 19.50 -27.60
CA LYS A 4 9.87 18.73 -26.52
C LYS A 4 9.89 19.57 -25.24
N SER A 5 8.74 19.76 -24.60
CA SER A 5 8.58 20.66 -23.44
C SER A 5 8.52 19.89 -22.13
N LEU A 6 9.31 20.31 -21.15
CA LEU A 6 9.31 19.72 -19.81
C LEU A 6 8.81 20.76 -18.80
N ILE A 7 7.62 20.53 -18.25
CA ILE A 7 7.03 21.38 -17.22
C ILE A 7 7.59 20.98 -15.86
N LEU A 8 8.33 21.87 -15.23
CA LEU A 8 8.85 21.74 -13.87
C LEU A 8 7.85 22.43 -12.93
N VAL A 9 7.09 21.62 -12.20
CA VAL A 9 6.09 22.12 -11.25
C VAL A 9 6.79 22.40 -9.93
N THR A 10 7.02 23.67 -9.64
CA THR A 10 7.62 24.13 -8.39
C THR A 10 6.55 24.70 -7.48
N GLY A 11 6.76 24.59 -6.18
CA GLY A 11 5.87 25.12 -5.16
C GLY A 11 6.09 24.42 -3.85
N MET A 12 5.91 25.15 -2.75
CA MET A 12 6.00 24.55 -1.41
C MET A 12 5.03 23.37 -1.29
N HIS A 13 5.38 22.39 -0.44
CA HIS A 13 4.45 21.34 -0.05
C HIS A 13 3.10 21.98 0.35
N ARG A 14 1.98 21.32 -0.01
CA ARG A 14 0.61 21.79 0.28
C ARG A 14 0.13 23.01 -0.54
N SER A 15 0.91 23.49 -1.51
CA SER A 15 0.51 24.55 -2.46
C SER A 15 -0.31 24.08 -3.67
N GLY A 16 -0.90 22.88 -3.61
CA GLY A 16 -1.73 22.37 -4.71
C GLY A 16 -0.96 21.82 -5.91
N THR A 17 0.36 21.62 -5.79
CA THR A 17 1.22 21.07 -6.85
C THR A 17 0.72 19.73 -7.41
N SER A 18 0.14 18.86 -6.57
CA SER A 18 -0.44 17.57 -7.03
C SER A 18 -1.67 17.76 -7.94
N VAL A 19 -2.58 18.68 -7.58
CA VAL A 19 -3.77 18.98 -8.40
C VAL A 19 -3.34 19.56 -9.74
N LEU A 20 -2.38 20.48 -9.72
CA LEU A 20 -1.84 21.09 -10.92
C LEU A 20 -1.18 20.05 -11.85
N THR A 21 -0.35 19.15 -11.31
CA THR A 21 0.26 18.07 -12.10
C THR A 21 -0.79 17.14 -12.69
N ARG A 22 -1.87 16.86 -11.96
CA ARG A 22 -2.99 16.10 -12.49
C ARG A 22 -3.65 16.84 -13.66
N VAL A 23 -3.91 18.14 -13.54
CA VAL A 23 -4.45 18.95 -14.66
C VAL A 23 -3.53 18.85 -15.88
N PHE A 24 -2.22 19.01 -15.74
CA PHE A 24 -1.27 18.85 -16.86
C PHE A 24 -1.31 17.45 -17.46
N ASN A 25 -1.42 16.43 -16.64
CA ASN A 25 -1.58 15.06 -17.11
C ASN A 25 -2.86 14.86 -17.93
N LEU A 26 -3.98 15.43 -17.50
CA LEU A 26 -5.25 15.39 -18.22
C LEU A 26 -5.18 16.15 -19.56
N LEU A 27 -4.38 17.22 -19.61
CA LEU A 27 -4.08 18.00 -20.82
C LEU A 27 -3.01 17.36 -21.73
N GLY A 28 -2.54 16.17 -21.38
CA GLY A 28 -1.68 15.33 -22.23
C GLY A 28 -0.21 15.28 -21.84
N ALA A 29 0.24 16.03 -20.84
CA ALA A 29 1.61 15.94 -20.34
C ALA A 29 1.88 14.55 -19.70
N ARG A 30 3.01 13.95 -20.03
CA ARG A 30 3.45 12.68 -19.41
C ARG A 30 4.06 12.95 -18.03
N VAL A 31 3.67 12.18 -17.02
CA VAL A 31 4.20 12.29 -15.64
C VAL A 31 4.96 11.04 -15.18
N GLY A 32 5.02 10.02 -16.05
CA GLY A 32 5.54 8.69 -15.73
C GLY A 32 4.46 7.76 -15.15
N GLN A 33 4.86 6.53 -14.82
CA GLN A 33 3.95 5.48 -14.32
C GLN A 33 4.25 5.07 -12.88
N ASP A 34 5.50 5.19 -12.45
CA ASP A 34 5.95 4.81 -11.11
C ASP A 34 5.81 5.99 -10.14
N LEU A 35 4.56 6.30 -9.81
CA LEU A 35 4.19 7.41 -8.94
C LEU A 35 4.05 6.93 -7.48
N LEU A 36 4.43 7.78 -6.53
CA LEU A 36 4.21 7.55 -5.11
C LEU A 36 2.72 7.37 -4.81
N GLU A 37 2.42 6.33 -4.04
CA GLU A 37 1.07 5.94 -3.64
C GLU A 37 0.36 7.04 -2.84
N ALA A 38 -0.97 7.08 -2.94
CA ALA A 38 -1.78 7.94 -2.09
C ALA A 38 -1.61 7.56 -0.61
N GLN A 39 -1.54 8.57 0.26
CA GLN A 39 -1.47 8.35 1.70
C GLN A 39 -2.69 8.98 2.37
N SER A 40 -3.52 8.14 3.00
CA SER A 40 -4.70 8.60 3.74
C SER A 40 -4.32 9.61 4.81
N GLY A 41 -5.14 10.65 4.99
CA GLY A 41 -4.88 11.76 5.92
C GLY A 41 -3.79 12.76 5.48
N VAL A 42 -2.94 12.41 4.50
CA VAL A 42 -1.90 13.29 3.98
C VAL A 42 -2.25 13.79 2.57
N ASN A 43 -2.43 12.88 1.62
CA ASN A 43 -2.90 13.18 0.27
C ASN A 43 -3.60 11.95 -0.33
N ALA A 44 -4.93 11.90 -0.15
CA ALA A 44 -5.76 10.77 -0.58
C ALA A 44 -5.88 10.62 -2.10
N ARG A 45 -5.51 11.64 -2.89
CA ARG A 45 -5.60 11.62 -4.37
C ARG A 45 -4.25 11.34 -5.06
N GLY A 46 -3.25 10.88 -4.30
CA GLY A 46 -1.91 10.56 -4.81
C GLY A 46 -0.99 11.78 -4.89
N PHE A 47 0.31 11.55 -4.76
CA PHE A 47 1.30 12.65 -4.73
C PHE A 47 1.66 13.17 -6.12
N TRP A 48 1.46 12.37 -7.18
CA TRP A 48 1.91 12.70 -8.54
C TRP A 48 3.42 12.97 -8.61
N GLU A 49 4.16 12.35 -7.70
CA GLU A 49 5.62 12.42 -7.58
C GLU A 49 6.19 11.09 -8.07
N HIS A 50 7.09 11.12 -9.05
CA HIS A 50 7.74 9.90 -9.53
C HIS A 50 8.76 9.40 -8.49
N GLN A 51 8.78 8.10 -8.19
CA GLN A 51 9.65 7.55 -7.14
C GLN A 51 11.14 7.88 -7.37
N GLU A 52 11.62 7.62 -8.59
CA GLU A 52 13.00 7.93 -8.97
C GLU A 52 13.33 9.44 -8.91
N LEU A 53 12.39 10.33 -9.23
CA LEU A 53 12.57 11.79 -9.09
C LEU A 53 12.80 12.17 -7.62
N VAL A 54 11.96 11.64 -6.73
CA VAL A 54 12.08 11.86 -5.27
C VAL A 54 13.41 11.32 -4.77
N ALA A 55 13.78 10.10 -5.15
CA ALA A 55 15.04 9.48 -4.74
C ALA A 55 16.28 10.26 -5.20
N ILE A 56 16.24 10.85 -6.41
CA ILE A 56 17.32 11.72 -6.89
C ILE A 56 17.36 13.03 -6.09
N ASN A 57 16.22 13.66 -5.83
CA ASN A 57 16.17 14.89 -5.05
C ASN A 57 16.64 14.70 -3.60
N GLU A 58 16.26 13.60 -2.96
CA GLU A 58 16.72 13.27 -1.60
C GLU A 58 18.22 13.01 -1.57
N ALA A 59 18.74 12.16 -2.46
CA ALA A 59 20.18 11.91 -2.56
C ALA A 59 20.97 13.18 -2.89
N LEU A 60 20.42 14.08 -3.70
CA LEU A 60 21.03 15.36 -4.02
C LEU A 60 21.09 16.27 -2.79
N LEU A 61 19.98 16.46 -2.09
CA LEU A 61 19.96 17.29 -0.88
C LEU A 61 20.89 16.72 0.21
N ASP A 62 20.88 15.40 0.41
CA ASP A 62 21.75 14.72 1.36
C ASP A 62 23.24 14.92 1.02
N ALA A 63 23.61 14.79 -0.26
CA ALA A 63 24.97 15.05 -0.72
C ALA A 63 25.41 16.51 -0.50
N LEU A 64 24.45 17.45 -0.44
CA LEU A 64 24.68 18.85 -0.14
C LEU A 64 24.53 19.19 1.37
N GLY A 65 24.34 18.18 2.23
CA GLY A 65 24.19 18.35 3.67
C GLY A 65 22.91 19.09 4.05
N ARG A 66 21.84 18.89 3.29
CA ARG A 66 20.56 19.59 3.38
C ARG A 66 19.40 18.61 3.33
N HIS A 67 18.26 19.05 3.85
CA HIS A 67 17.01 18.31 3.90
C HIS A 67 15.87 19.22 3.41
N TRP A 68 14.73 18.61 3.12
CA TRP A 68 13.56 19.34 2.63
C TRP A 68 13.01 20.34 3.67
N TYR A 69 13.19 20.05 4.96
CA TYR A 69 12.74 20.87 6.09
C TYR A 69 13.81 21.85 6.62
N ASP A 70 14.96 21.95 5.96
CA ASP A 70 15.92 23.00 6.28
C ASP A 70 15.40 24.33 5.68
N PHE A 71 15.65 25.45 6.33
CA PHE A 71 15.29 26.78 5.79
C PHE A 71 16.53 27.62 5.46
N GLN A 72 17.72 27.03 5.51
CA GLN A 72 18.95 27.68 5.04
C GLN A 72 19.13 27.46 3.52
N PRO A 73 19.61 28.47 2.78
CA PRO A 73 19.91 28.32 1.36
C PRO A 73 21.00 27.25 1.13
N LEU A 74 21.05 26.74 -0.10
CA LEU A 74 22.16 25.91 -0.56
C LEU A 74 23.43 26.78 -0.69
N PRO A 75 24.63 26.24 -0.41
CA PRO A 75 25.89 26.95 -0.67
C PRO A 75 26.04 27.29 -2.17
N ASP A 76 26.62 28.44 -2.51
CA ASP A 76 26.73 28.91 -3.89
C ASP A 76 27.52 27.96 -4.82
N ASP A 77 28.51 27.24 -4.28
CA ASP A 77 29.38 26.32 -5.01
C ASP A 77 28.92 24.85 -4.95
N CYS A 78 27.74 24.59 -4.37
CA CYS A 78 27.24 23.24 -4.10
C CYS A 78 27.12 22.37 -5.37
N TRP A 79 26.84 22.98 -6.53
CA TRP A 79 26.64 22.28 -7.79
C TRP A 79 27.93 21.66 -8.38
N ASN A 80 29.11 22.10 -7.92
CA ASN A 80 30.40 21.54 -8.35
C ASN A 80 30.79 20.26 -7.59
N HIS A 81 30.01 19.86 -6.58
CA HIS A 81 30.31 18.71 -5.76
C HIS A 81 30.30 17.41 -6.59
N LYS A 82 31.28 16.52 -6.39
CA LYS A 82 31.46 15.29 -7.21
C LYS A 82 30.18 14.45 -7.30
N ALA A 83 29.46 14.28 -6.18
CA ALA A 83 28.22 13.51 -6.14
C ALA A 83 27.12 14.08 -7.05
N VAL A 84 27.12 15.40 -7.30
CA VAL A 84 26.16 16.06 -8.20
C VAL A 84 26.37 15.57 -9.64
N GLY A 85 27.60 15.33 -10.08
CA GLY A 85 27.90 14.80 -11.42
C GLY A 85 27.38 13.37 -11.65
N GLU A 86 27.50 12.51 -10.63
CA GLU A 86 26.96 11.15 -10.65
C GLU A 86 25.42 11.18 -10.70
N LEU A 87 24.80 12.04 -9.88
CA LEU A 87 23.36 12.25 -9.86
C LEU A 87 22.85 12.87 -11.17
N GLN A 88 23.61 13.78 -11.81
CA GLN A 88 23.26 14.34 -13.12
C GLN A 88 23.13 13.23 -14.18
N THR A 89 24.04 12.25 -14.15
CA THR A 89 23.98 11.11 -15.06
C THR A 89 22.75 10.24 -14.79
N ARG A 90 22.42 10.00 -13.51
CA ARG A 90 21.19 9.30 -13.10
C ARG A 90 19.93 10.04 -13.55
N ALA A 91 19.88 11.36 -13.39
CA ALA A 91 18.76 12.21 -13.81
C ALA A 91 18.54 12.18 -15.33
N ARG A 92 19.60 12.28 -16.13
CA ARG A 92 19.50 12.16 -17.60
C ARG A 92 18.97 10.80 -18.03
N LYS A 93 19.46 9.72 -17.41
CA LYS A 93 18.95 8.35 -17.67
C LYS A 93 17.47 8.25 -17.30
N PHE A 94 17.08 8.77 -16.15
CA PHE A 94 15.69 8.83 -15.70
C PHE A 94 14.79 9.56 -16.71
N LEU A 95 15.15 10.77 -17.14
CA LEU A 95 14.36 11.53 -18.12
C LEU A 95 14.19 10.77 -19.43
N SER A 96 15.28 10.18 -19.94
CA SER A 96 15.29 9.49 -21.23
C SER A 96 14.47 8.19 -21.18
N ALA A 97 14.55 7.44 -20.08
CA ALA A 97 13.83 6.18 -19.89
C ALA A 97 12.34 6.40 -19.60
N THR A 98 11.99 7.46 -18.88
CA THR A 98 10.60 7.74 -18.47
C THR A 98 9.78 8.38 -19.58
N PHE A 99 10.43 9.14 -20.47
CA PHE A 99 9.77 9.94 -21.49
C PHE A 99 10.35 9.79 -22.92
N PRO A 100 10.56 8.55 -23.43
CA PRO A 100 11.24 8.34 -24.71
C PRO A 100 10.57 9.06 -25.89
N ASP A 101 9.24 8.98 -25.98
CA ASP A 101 8.45 9.49 -27.11
C ASP A 101 7.48 10.62 -26.72
N ALA A 102 7.70 11.25 -25.57
CA ALA A 102 6.83 12.33 -25.13
C ALA A 102 7.25 13.68 -25.76
N ASP A 103 6.29 14.42 -26.31
CA ASP A 103 6.50 15.81 -26.74
C ASP A 103 6.26 16.81 -25.60
N MET A 104 5.52 16.39 -24.58
CA MET A 104 5.28 17.15 -23.37
C MET A 104 5.30 16.23 -22.16
N ALA A 105 6.09 16.61 -21.16
CA ALA A 105 6.17 15.94 -19.87
C ALA A 105 6.08 16.95 -18.72
N ALA A 106 5.72 16.47 -17.54
CA ALA A 106 5.70 17.25 -16.31
C ALA A 106 6.39 16.49 -15.18
N LEU A 107 7.31 17.16 -14.49
CA LEU A 107 7.91 16.69 -13.25
C LEU A 107 7.32 17.46 -12.09
N LYS A 108 7.00 16.73 -11.02
CA LYS A 108 6.58 17.32 -9.76
C LYS A 108 7.25 16.61 -8.61
N ASP A 109 7.90 17.41 -7.79
CA ASP A 109 8.33 17.16 -6.42
C ASP A 109 8.52 18.56 -5.83
N PRO A 110 7.93 18.90 -4.66
CA PRO A 110 8.16 20.21 -4.05
C PRO A 110 9.63 20.60 -3.92
N ARG A 111 10.54 19.62 -3.75
CA ARG A 111 11.99 19.83 -3.70
C ARG A 111 12.58 20.36 -5.01
N LEU A 112 11.86 20.28 -6.13
CA LEU A 112 12.23 20.96 -7.38
C LEU A 112 12.42 22.46 -7.19
N CYS A 113 11.78 23.09 -6.19
CA CYS A 113 12.10 24.48 -5.80
C CYS A 113 13.59 24.65 -5.48
N LEU A 114 14.14 23.71 -4.71
CA LEU A 114 15.50 23.74 -4.19
C LEU A 114 16.51 23.20 -5.20
N THR A 115 16.10 22.18 -5.99
CA THR A 115 16.96 21.47 -6.93
C THR A 115 16.81 21.94 -8.36
N LEU A 116 16.13 23.08 -8.58
CA LEU A 116 15.79 23.54 -9.93
C LEU A 116 17.01 23.63 -10.86
N PRO A 117 18.15 24.28 -10.49
CA PRO A 117 19.29 24.39 -11.39
C PRO A 117 19.81 23.05 -11.93
N PHE A 118 19.85 22.02 -11.06
CA PHE A 118 20.24 20.66 -11.43
C PHE A 118 19.31 20.06 -12.50
N TRP A 119 17.99 20.17 -12.31
CA TRP A 119 17.01 19.64 -13.26
C TRP A 119 16.95 20.42 -14.57
N GLN A 120 17.23 21.73 -14.55
CA GLN A 120 17.34 22.53 -15.77
C GLN A 120 18.46 22.04 -16.67
N GLU A 121 19.63 21.76 -16.09
CA GLU A 121 20.77 21.22 -16.81
C GLU A 121 20.47 19.81 -17.35
N ALA A 122 19.90 18.93 -16.52
CA ALA A 122 19.52 17.57 -16.94
C ALA A 122 18.52 17.60 -18.11
N ALA A 123 17.50 18.45 -18.01
CA ALA A 123 16.46 18.62 -19.04
C ALA A 123 17.07 19.09 -20.37
N ARG A 124 17.89 20.14 -20.35
CA ARG A 124 18.55 20.66 -21.56
C ARG A 124 19.48 19.64 -22.20
N ALA A 125 20.24 18.90 -21.39
CA ALA A 125 21.13 17.84 -21.87
C ALA A 125 20.37 16.70 -22.56
N CYS A 126 19.11 16.46 -22.17
CA CYS A 126 18.21 15.50 -22.80
C CYS A 126 17.35 16.12 -23.94
N GLY A 127 17.64 17.35 -24.37
CA GLY A 127 16.93 18.01 -25.47
C GLY A 127 15.54 18.57 -25.11
N TRP A 128 15.22 18.69 -23.82
CA TRP A 128 13.98 19.30 -23.37
C TRP A 128 14.11 20.82 -23.29
N ARG A 129 13.02 21.53 -23.62
CA ARG A 129 12.78 22.93 -23.27
C ARG A 129 12.16 22.98 -21.86
N PRO A 130 12.90 23.34 -20.80
CA PRO A 130 12.33 23.44 -19.47
C PRO A 130 11.44 24.68 -19.33
N LEU A 131 10.25 24.48 -18.77
CA LEU A 131 9.24 25.49 -18.47
C LEU A 131 8.91 25.41 -16.98
N VAL A 132 8.72 26.53 -16.30
CA VAL A 132 8.48 26.53 -14.84
C VAL A 132 7.09 27.04 -14.53
N VAL A 133 6.34 26.28 -13.74
CA VAL A 133 5.08 26.77 -13.15
C VAL A 133 5.26 26.84 -11.64
N LEU A 134 5.24 28.06 -11.11
CA LEU A 134 5.32 28.33 -9.68
C LEU A 134 3.91 28.22 -9.10
N ALA A 135 3.58 27.06 -8.54
CA ALA A 135 2.34 26.84 -7.82
C ALA A 135 2.39 27.53 -6.46
N LEU A 136 1.59 28.57 -6.32
CA LEU A 136 1.53 29.42 -5.15
C LEU A 136 0.25 29.15 -4.37
N ARG A 137 0.38 29.22 -3.06
CA ARG A 137 -0.74 29.22 -2.14
C ARG A 137 -0.38 30.11 -0.98
N ALA A 138 -1.40 30.78 -0.45
CA ALA A 138 -1.24 31.70 0.65
C ALA A 138 -0.42 31.08 1.80
N PRO A 139 0.63 31.76 2.29
CA PRO A 139 1.59 31.18 3.24
C PRO A 139 0.93 30.75 4.55
N TRP A 140 -0.11 31.44 5.02
CA TRP A 140 -0.83 31.03 6.23
C TRP A 140 -1.65 29.74 6.06
N GLU A 141 -2.22 29.51 4.88
CA GLU A 141 -2.90 28.24 4.58
C GLU A 141 -1.87 27.10 4.50
N VAL A 142 -0.72 27.35 3.86
CA VAL A 142 0.37 26.37 3.75
C VAL A 142 0.97 26.05 5.12
N SER A 143 1.37 27.06 5.89
CA SER A 143 1.94 26.87 7.23
C SER A 143 0.99 26.12 8.14
N ALA A 144 -0.30 26.51 8.18
CA ALA A 144 -1.29 25.79 8.97
C ALA A 144 -1.44 24.32 8.54
N SER A 145 -1.34 24.02 7.24
CA SER A 145 -1.39 22.64 6.73
C SER A 145 -0.11 21.85 7.04
N LEU A 146 1.05 22.50 7.04
CA LEU A 146 2.34 21.86 7.34
C LEU A 146 2.43 21.52 8.83
N CYS A 147 2.14 22.46 9.72
CA CYS A 147 2.15 22.22 11.17
C CYS A 147 1.18 21.11 11.62
N ARG A 148 0.13 20.83 10.83
CA ARG A 148 -0.77 19.70 11.08
C ARG A 148 -0.20 18.35 10.63
N ARG A 149 0.63 18.35 9.58
CA ARG A 149 1.20 17.15 8.98
C ARG A 149 2.52 16.76 9.64
N ASP A 150 3.34 17.76 9.94
CA ASP A 150 4.74 17.62 10.35
C ASP A 150 4.96 18.26 11.73
N PRO A 151 5.99 17.84 12.48
CA PRO A 151 6.36 18.43 13.76
C PRO A 151 7.08 19.79 13.58
N LEU A 152 6.42 20.73 12.90
CA LEU A 152 6.90 22.08 12.59
C LEU A 152 6.12 23.12 13.38
N ASP A 153 6.84 24.08 13.96
CA ASP A 153 6.22 25.29 14.50
C ASP A 153 5.85 26.29 13.38
N PRO A 154 4.93 27.25 13.62
CA PRO A 154 4.49 28.21 12.61
C PRO A 154 5.60 29.07 12.00
N VAL A 155 6.65 29.41 12.77
CA VAL A 155 7.78 30.22 12.27
C VAL A 155 8.62 29.37 11.32
N SER A 156 8.96 28.14 11.70
CA SER A 156 9.66 27.21 10.81
C SER A 156 8.89 26.96 9.51
N ALA A 157 7.56 26.80 9.60
CA ALA A 157 6.71 26.61 8.42
C ALA A 157 6.69 27.84 7.49
N ALA A 158 6.65 29.06 8.04
CA ALA A 158 6.73 30.29 7.26
C ALA A 158 8.12 30.49 6.61
N LEU A 159 9.19 30.19 7.34
CA LEU A 159 10.56 30.23 6.80
C LEU A 159 10.77 29.20 5.69
N LEU A 160 10.17 28.01 5.81
CA LEU A 160 10.19 27.01 4.74
C LEU A 160 9.43 27.50 3.50
N TRP A 161 8.25 28.08 3.68
CA TRP A 161 7.51 28.65 2.56
C TRP A 161 8.33 29.74 1.84
N LEU A 162 9.01 30.62 2.60
CA LEU A 162 9.91 31.64 2.05
C LEU A 162 11.07 31.02 1.28
N ARG A 163 11.77 30.02 1.85
CA ARG A 163 12.86 29.31 1.18
C ARG A 163 12.44 28.76 -0.17
N TYR A 164 11.37 27.96 -0.19
CA TYR A 164 10.91 27.28 -1.40
C TYR A 164 10.46 28.28 -2.47
N SER A 165 9.81 29.37 -2.05
CA SER A 165 9.36 30.43 -2.96
C SER A 165 10.54 31.22 -3.53
N ALA A 166 11.51 31.58 -2.68
CA ALA A 166 12.72 32.29 -3.08
C ALA A 166 13.58 31.45 -4.04
N ASP A 167 13.87 30.19 -3.70
CA ASP A 167 14.68 29.30 -4.54
C ASP A 167 13.99 29.02 -5.88
N SER A 168 12.67 28.78 -5.87
CA SER A 168 11.90 28.62 -7.10
C SER A 168 11.89 29.89 -7.96
N GLU A 169 11.70 31.05 -7.35
CA GLU A 169 11.66 32.32 -8.08
C GLU A 169 13.04 32.66 -8.64
N LYS A 170 14.07 32.76 -7.80
CA LYS A 170 15.44 33.14 -8.22
C LYS A 170 15.96 32.22 -9.32
N ASN A 171 15.82 30.90 -9.15
CA ASN A 171 16.39 29.93 -10.09
C ASN A 171 15.58 29.79 -11.39
N SER A 172 14.33 30.26 -11.44
CA SER A 172 13.50 30.21 -12.65
C SER A 172 13.65 31.44 -13.57
N ARG A 173 14.29 32.53 -13.12
CA ARG A 173 14.36 33.83 -13.85
C ARG A 173 14.86 33.75 -15.28
N LYS A 174 15.71 32.77 -15.59
CA LYS A 174 16.30 32.56 -16.93
C LYS A 174 15.48 31.61 -17.82
N LEU A 175 14.29 31.20 -17.36
CA LEU A 175 13.41 30.28 -18.06
C LEU A 175 12.05 30.94 -18.36
N PRO A 176 11.32 30.44 -19.37
CA PRO A 176 9.89 30.68 -19.47
C PRO A 176 9.22 30.20 -18.18
N ARG A 177 8.59 31.11 -17.46
CA ARG A 177 7.99 30.86 -16.16
C ARG A 177 6.68 31.58 -15.98
N VAL A 178 5.82 31.02 -15.15
CA VAL A 178 4.54 31.62 -14.80
C VAL A 178 4.15 31.25 -13.37
N ALA A 179 3.63 32.22 -12.63
CA ALA A 179 3.04 31.98 -11.32
C ALA A 179 1.57 31.55 -11.47
N LEU A 180 1.12 30.65 -10.62
CA LEU A 180 -0.26 30.19 -10.56
C LEU A 180 -0.74 30.19 -9.12
N ASP A 181 -1.77 30.99 -8.83
CA ASP A 181 -2.47 30.89 -7.56
C ASP A 181 -3.33 29.62 -7.51
N TYR A 182 -3.17 28.85 -6.44
CA TYR A 182 -3.99 27.69 -6.15
C TYR A 182 -5.47 28.07 -6.04
N GLY A 183 -5.78 29.21 -5.42
CA GLY A 183 -7.16 29.71 -5.30
C GLY A 183 -7.79 29.97 -6.67
N ALA A 184 -7.07 30.67 -7.56
CA ALA A 184 -7.49 30.92 -8.94
C ALA A 184 -7.71 29.62 -9.72
N LEU A 185 -6.79 28.66 -9.62
CA LEU A 185 -6.92 27.35 -10.27
C LEU A 185 -8.20 26.61 -9.81
N MET A 186 -8.47 26.62 -8.50
CA MET A 186 -9.65 25.94 -7.95
C MET A 186 -10.97 26.64 -8.32
N ASN A 187 -10.94 27.95 -8.56
CA ASN A 187 -12.12 28.74 -8.88
C ASN A 187 -12.45 28.72 -10.38
N ASP A 188 -11.45 28.90 -11.25
CA ASP A 188 -11.63 28.90 -12.70
C ASP A 188 -10.39 28.34 -13.41
N TRP A 189 -10.28 27.01 -13.39
CA TRP A 189 -9.16 26.32 -14.03
C TRP A 189 -9.09 26.55 -15.54
N ARG A 190 -10.21 26.86 -16.21
CA ARG A 190 -10.27 27.03 -17.68
C ARG A 190 -9.53 28.28 -18.11
N THR A 191 -9.78 29.39 -17.41
CA THR A 191 -9.07 30.65 -17.61
C THR A 191 -7.59 30.49 -17.28
N GLU A 192 -7.27 29.84 -16.16
CA GLU A 192 -5.88 29.63 -15.75
C GLU A 192 -5.09 28.74 -16.73
N VAL A 193 -5.63 27.62 -17.19
CA VAL A 193 -4.96 26.75 -18.18
C VAL A 193 -4.72 27.47 -19.51
N THR A 194 -5.65 28.32 -19.92
CA THR A 194 -5.50 29.17 -21.12
C THR A 194 -4.38 30.20 -20.93
N ARG A 195 -4.36 30.86 -19.76
CA ARG A 195 -3.30 31.81 -19.37
C ARG A 195 -1.92 31.14 -19.33
N LEU A 196 -1.82 29.97 -18.71
CA LEU A 196 -0.58 29.19 -18.63
C LEU A 196 -0.04 28.83 -20.02
N GLY A 197 -0.91 28.35 -20.92
CA GLY A 197 -0.54 28.02 -22.31
C GLY A 197 0.04 29.23 -23.04
N LYS A 198 -0.60 30.40 -22.92
CA LYS A 198 -0.12 31.65 -23.52
C LYS A 198 1.19 32.15 -22.88
N ALA A 199 1.29 32.16 -21.56
CA ALA A 199 2.44 32.69 -20.84
C ALA A 199 3.72 31.86 -21.08
N LEU A 200 3.57 30.55 -21.26
CA LEU A 200 4.68 29.64 -21.53
C LEU A 200 4.92 29.36 -23.01
N ASP A 201 4.12 29.97 -23.90
CA ASP A 201 4.18 29.77 -25.35
C ASP A 201 4.11 28.28 -25.72
N MET A 202 3.05 27.61 -25.23
CA MET A 202 2.81 26.19 -25.47
C MET A 202 1.38 25.91 -25.93
N VAL A 203 1.23 24.82 -26.67
CA VAL A 203 -0.06 24.24 -27.05
C VAL A 203 -0.23 22.93 -26.28
N TRP A 204 -1.37 22.79 -25.59
CA TRP A 204 -1.70 21.56 -24.88
C TRP A 204 -1.95 20.41 -25.86
N PRO A 205 -1.32 19.23 -25.68
CA PRO A 205 -1.55 18.08 -26.56
C PRO A 205 -3.01 17.63 -26.60
N VAL A 206 -3.73 17.76 -25.49
CA VAL A 206 -5.18 17.58 -25.41
C VAL A 206 -5.83 18.96 -25.20
N PRO A 207 -6.74 19.40 -26.09
CA PRO A 207 -7.44 20.66 -25.92
C PRO A 207 -8.18 20.72 -24.57
N PRO A 208 -8.14 21.85 -23.84
CA PRO A 208 -8.82 21.98 -22.55
C PRO A 208 -10.32 21.65 -22.58
N GLY A 209 -11.00 21.95 -23.69
CA GLY A 209 -12.41 21.61 -23.89
C GLY A 209 -12.69 20.09 -23.89
N GLU A 210 -11.77 19.29 -24.43
CA GLU A 210 -11.89 17.82 -24.47
C GLU A 210 -11.59 17.19 -23.10
N ALA A 211 -10.66 17.77 -22.33
CA ALA A 211 -10.31 17.30 -20.99
C ALA A 211 -11.28 17.80 -19.90
N ALA A 212 -12.21 18.69 -20.23
CA ALA A 212 -12.97 19.47 -19.25
C ALA A 212 -13.71 18.64 -18.21
N THR A 213 -14.48 17.64 -18.62
CA THR A 213 -15.23 16.77 -17.69
C THR A 213 -14.31 16.02 -16.72
N ARG A 214 -13.14 15.58 -17.18
CA ARG A 214 -12.15 14.89 -16.34
C ARG A 214 -11.50 15.86 -15.36
N ILE A 215 -11.23 17.09 -15.78
CA ILE A 215 -10.63 18.11 -14.91
C ILE A 215 -11.64 18.59 -13.86
N ASP A 216 -12.91 18.81 -14.24
CA ASP A 216 -13.97 19.19 -13.31
C ASP A 216 -14.18 18.13 -12.19
N ALA A 217 -14.00 16.85 -12.50
CA ALA A 217 -14.08 15.78 -11.50
C ALA A 217 -12.90 15.80 -10.49
N GLU A 218 -11.75 16.35 -10.88
CA GLU A 218 -10.55 16.46 -10.03
C GLU A 218 -10.53 17.75 -9.22
N ILE A 219 -11.12 18.83 -9.73
CA ILE A 219 -11.14 20.14 -9.07
C ILE A 219 -12.48 20.30 -8.35
N ASP A 220 -12.49 19.95 -7.06
CA ASP A 220 -13.62 20.18 -6.17
C ASP A 220 -13.37 21.45 -5.33
N PRO A 221 -14.11 22.56 -5.58
CA PRO A 221 -13.98 23.79 -4.80
C PRO A 221 -14.20 23.58 -3.29
N GLY A 222 -15.00 22.56 -2.90
CA GLY A 222 -15.28 22.21 -1.52
C GLY A 222 -14.10 21.62 -0.75
N LEU A 223 -13.05 21.16 -1.45
CA LEU A 223 -11.81 20.67 -0.82
C LEU A 223 -10.89 21.80 -0.34
N ARG A 224 -11.23 23.07 -0.60
CA ARG A 224 -10.59 24.21 0.06
C ARG A 224 -11.10 24.33 1.50
N HIS A 225 -10.71 23.38 2.35
CA HIS A 225 -11.13 23.31 3.76
C HIS A 225 -10.50 24.39 4.66
N GLN A 226 -9.78 25.35 4.10
CA GLN A 226 -8.92 26.29 4.83
C GLN A 226 -9.14 27.70 4.30
N HIS A 227 -10.14 28.39 4.84
CA HIS A 227 -10.17 29.84 4.90
C HIS A 227 -9.62 30.27 6.26
N SER A 228 -8.39 29.88 6.58
CA SER A 228 -7.74 30.41 7.76
C SER A 228 -7.42 31.87 7.49
N GLY A 229 -8.07 32.78 8.20
CA GLY A 229 -7.64 34.18 8.25
C GLY A 229 -6.18 34.27 8.70
N PHE A 230 -5.45 35.24 8.19
CA PHE A 230 -4.06 35.48 8.54
C PHE A 230 -3.95 35.84 10.04
N GLN A 231 -3.55 34.90 10.88
CA GLN A 231 -3.34 35.12 12.33
C GLN A 231 -1.85 35.32 12.71
N GLY A 232 -0.96 35.44 11.72
CA GLY A 232 0.50 35.48 11.91
C GLY A 232 1.13 36.87 11.73
N GLU A 233 0.34 37.92 11.60
CA GLU A 233 0.78 39.28 11.23
C GLU A 233 1.85 39.88 12.17
N SER A 234 1.93 39.40 13.41
CA SER A 234 2.91 39.82 14.41
C SER A 234 4.30 39.17 14.28
N MET A 235 4.46 38.13 13.45
CA MET A 235 5.75 37.43 13.29
C MET A 235 6.49 37.91 12.04
N PRO A 236 7.79 38.29 12.15
CA PRO A 236 8.57 38.79 10.99
C PRO A 236 8.55 37.86 9.79
N ALA A 237 8.76 36.55 9.99
CA ALA A 237 8.75 35.57 8.91
C ALA A 237 7.38 35.45 8.21
N ALA A 238 6.28 35.51 8.96
CA ALA A 238 4.93 35.41 8.40
C ALA A 238 4.51 36.67 7.64
N SER A 239 4.87 37.85 8.17
CA SER A 239 4.65 39.13 7.48
C SER A 239 5.45 39.20 6.17
N LEU A 240 6.72 38.78 6.20
CA LEU A 240 7.57 38.71 5.01
C LEU A 240 7.01 37.71 3.99
N ALA A 241 6.55 36.54 4.43
CA ALA A 241 5.91 35.55 3.56
C ALA A 241 4.63 36.10 2.89
N ALA A 242 3.79 36.84 3.63
CA ALA A 242 2.59 37.46 3.07
C ALA A 242 2.94 38.51 2.00
N ARG A 243 3.92 39.38 2.26
CA ARG A 243 4.43 40.35 1.27
C ARG A 243 4.95 39.63 0.02
N ALA A 244 5.82 38.65 0.21
CA ALA A 244 6.36 37.83 -0.88
C ALA A 244 5.26 37.19 -1.72
N TYR A 245 4.23 36.60 -1.08
CA TYR A 245 3.10 35.99 -1.76
C TYR A 245 2.34 36.99 -2.64
N HIS A 246 1.99 38.16 -2.11
CA HIS A 246 1.29 39.18 -2.90
C HIS A 246 2.11 39.69 -4.09
N MET A 247 3.43 39.75 -3.95
CA MET A 247 4.34 40.15 -5.03
C MET A 247 4.50 39.05 -6.09
N LEU A 248 4.56 37.78 -5.67
CA LEU A 248 4.63 36.63 -6.56
C LEU A 248 3.34 36.43 -7.39
N LEU A 249 2.22 37.00 -6.95
CA LEU A 249 0.95 37.01 -7.69
C LEU A 249 0.81 38.16 -8.70
N GLN A 250 1.76 39.09 -8.76
CA GLN A 250 1.70 40.19 -9.72
C GLN A 250 2.10 39.72 -11.13
N GLU A 251 1.42 40.26 -12.13
CA GLU A 251 1.74 40.06 -13.55
C GLU A 251 1.94 41.42 -14.25
N PRO A 252 3.17 41.74 -14.72
CA PRO A 252 4.39 40.95 -14.63
C PRO A 252 4.97 40.88 -13.21
N LEU A 253 5.77 39.84 -12.94
CA LEU A 253 6.49 39.67 -11.68
C LEU A 253 7.47 40.83 -11.44
N ASP A 254 7.34 41.54 -10.31
CA ASP A 254 8.28 42.57 -9.88
C ASP A 254 9.54 41.93 -9.27
N THR A 255 10.50 41.57 -10.13
CA THR A 255 11.73 40.92 -9.68
C THR A 255 12.58 41.81 -8.77
N ARG A 256 12.55 43.13 -8.96
CA ARG A 256 13.34 44.07 -8.14
C ARG A 256 12.76 44.17 -6.73
N GLY A 257 11.44 44.28 -6.62
CA GLY A 257 10.78 44.23 -5.34
C GLY A 257 10.97 42.88 -4.63
N LEU A 258 10.94 41.78 -5.38
CA LEU A 258 11.22 40.44 -4.84
C LEU A 258 12.67 40.30 -4.35
N ASP A 259 13.64 40.91 -5.04
CA ASP A 259 15.03 40.94 -4.55
C ASP A 259 15.13 41.54 -3.14
N LEU A 260 14.46 42.67 -2.88
CA LEU A 260 14.42 43.28 -1.55
C LEU A 260 13.79 42.36 -0.49
N VAL A 261 12.73 41.64 -0.85
CA VAL A 261 12.07 40.67 0.04
C VAL A 261 13.01 39.49 0.34
N TRP A 262 13.76 39.02 -0.65
CA TRP A 262 14.71 37.92 -0.48
C TRP A 262 15.95 38.32 0.30
N GLU A 263 16.45 39.54 0.13
CA GLU A 263 17.50 40.13 0.97
C GLU A 263 17.04 40.27 2.43
N GLU A 264 15.80 40.70 2.66
CA GLU A 264 15.20 40.76 4.00
C GLU A 264 15.07 39.37 4.64
N TYR A 265 14.74 38.35 3.84
CA TYR A 265 14.70 36.95 4.28
C TYR A 265 16.10 36.43 4.66
N GLU A 266 17.12 36.71 3.85
CA GLU A 266 18.51 36.35 4.15
C GLU A 266 19.03 37.08 5.40
N SER A 267 18.65 38.35 5.57
CA SER A 267 18.93 39.13 6.77
C SER A 267 18.28 38.51 8.01
N LEU A 268 16.99 38.14 7.92
CA LEU A 268 16.25 37.47 8.99
C LEU A 268 16.94 36.15 9.39
N LEU A 269 17.35 35.33 8.43
CA LEU A 269 18.10 34.10 8.69
C LEU A 269 19.44 34.37 9.38
N SER A 270 20.15 35.40 8.94
CA SER A 270 21.47 35.77 9.47
C SER A 270 21.38 36.30 10.90
N SER A 271 20.40 37.16 11.19
CA SER A 271 20.09 37.64 12.54
C SER A 271 19.64 36.50 13.46
N CYS A 272 18.98 35.49 12.90
CA CYS A 272 18.63 34.29 13.62
C CYS A 272 19.75 33.28 13.71
N SER A 273 20.92 33.42 13.07
CA SER A 273 21.91 32.35 12.84
C SER A 273 22.20 31.45 14.05
N ALA A 274 22.41 32.00 15.26
CA ALA A 274 22.56 31.20 16.49
C ALA A 274 21.31 30.37 16.85
N MET A 275 20.12 30.94 16.72
CA MET A 275 18.84 30.23 16.87
C MET A 275 18.47 29.38 15.65
N GLY A 276 18.90 29.74 14.44
CA GLY A 276 18.58 29.10 13.16
C GLY A 276 19.32 27.78 12.99
N PHE A 277 20.58 27.70 13.41
CA PHE A 277 21.29 26.41 13.57
C PHE A 277 20.64 25.57 14.68
N GLY A 278 20.23 26.18 15.78
CA GLY A 278 19.49 25.52 16.86
C GLY A 278 18.16 24.93 16.40
N LEU A 279 17.33 25.72 15.71
CA LEU A 279 16.04 25.34 15.13
C LEU A 279 16.20 24.27 14.06
N SER A 280 17.17 24.40 13.15
CA SER A 280 17.45 23.36 12.14
C SER A 280 17.88 22.04 12.80
N GLY A 281 18.71 22.10 13.84
CA GLY A 281 19.10 20.92 14.63
C GLY A 281 17.95 20.31 15.42
N CYS A 282 17.06 21.13 15.99
CA CYS A 282 15.84 20.68 16.64
C CYS A 282 14.88 20.04 15.65
N ASN A 283 14.65 20.66 14.48
CA ASN A 283 13.84 20.09 13.41
C ASN A 283 14.40 18.75 12.97
N ARG A 284 15.71 18.63 12.73
CA ARG A 284 16.34 17.34 12.39
C ARG A 284 16.05 16.25 13.42
N ARG A 285 16.17 16.56 14.72
CA ARG A 285 15.83 15.61 15.79
C ARG A 285 14.34 15.27 15.80
N LEU A 286 13.46 16.27 15.67
CA LEU A 286 12.01 16.08 15.64
C LEU A 286 11.58 15.22 14.46
N PHE A 287 12.13 15.47 13.26
CA PHE A 287 11.87 14.66 12.07
C PHE A 287 12.43 13.24 12.21
N SER A 288 13.62 13.07 12.77
CA SER A 288 14.15 11.72 13.06
C SER A 288 13.21 10.94 13.97
N VAL A 289 12.82 11.51 15.12
CA VAL A 289 11.91 10.86 16.08
C VAL A 289 10.54 10.60 15.45
N ASN A 290 10.02 11.55 14.68
CA ASN A 290 8.74 11.38 13.98
C ASN A 290 8.80 10.26 12.95
N ASN A 291 9.89 10.15 12.18
CA ASN A 291 10.08 9.07 11.22
C ASN A 291 10.18 7.70 11.93
N ASP A 292 10.90 7.62 13.04
CA ASP A 292 10.99 6.40 13.85
C ASP A 292 9.62 5.99 14.39
N LEU A 293 8.83 6.96 14.88
CA LEU A 293 7.46 6.71 15.36
C LEU A 293 6.53 6.26 14.23
N GLN A 294 6.65 6.83 13.02
CA GLN A 294 5.85 6.41 11.88
C GLN A 294 6.22 4.99 11.40
N ALA A 295 7.52 4.68 11.37
CA ALA A 295 7.99 3.33 11.06
C ALA A 295 7.45 2.30 12.08
N LEU A 296 7.56 2.62 13.37
CA LEU A 296 7.02 1.78 14.45
C LEU A 296 5.49 1.61 14.33
N GLY A 297 4.76 2.67 14.01
CA GLY A 297 3.32 2.62 13.78
C GLY A 297 2.94 1.73 12.60
N LYS A 298 3.69 1.78 11.49
CA LYS A 298 3.48 0.91 10.31
C LYS A 298 3.76 -0.55 10.63
N ASP A 299 4.83 -0.83 11.36
CA ASP A 299 5.17 -2.19 11.78
C ASP A 299 4.14 -2.75 12.78
N HIS A 300 3.64 -1.90 13.68
CA HIS A 300 2.53 -2.26 14.57
C HIS A 300 1.25 -2.59 13.80
N GLY A 301 0.89 -1.78 12.78
CA GLY A 301 -0.26 -2.05 11.90
C GLY A 301 -0.15 -3.40 11.18
N LYS A 302 1.02 -3.70 10.60
CA LYS A 302 1.26 -5.02 9.97
C LYS A 302 1.18 -6.17 10.96
N ALA A 303 1.66 -5.96 12.19
CA ALA A 303 1.54 -6.96 13.25
C ALA A 303 0.07 -7.24 13.60
N LEU A 304 -0.76 -6.21 13.67
CA LEU A 304 -2.20 -6.35 13.90
C LEU A 304 -2.90 -7.11 12.76
N GLU A 305 -2.62 -6.79 11.49
CA GLU A 305 -3.14 -7.55 10.34
C GLU A 305 -2.74 -9.03 10.41
N THR A 306 -1.47 -9.30 10.75
CA THR A 306 -0.97 -10.68 10.92
C THR A 306 -1.69 -11.42 12.05
N ILE A 307 -2.06 -10.74 13.13
CA ILE A 307 -2.83 -11.32 14.24
C ILE A 307 -4.23 -11.68 13.75
N VAL A 308 -4.91 -10.78 13.05
CA VAL A 308 -6.24 -11.04 12.47
C VAL A 308 -6.21 -12.26 11.55
N ASP A 309 -5.26 -12.33 10.62
CA ASP A 309 -5.10 -13.49 9.71
C ASP A 309 -4.86 -14.80 10.47
N LYS A 310 -4.10 -14.76 11.58
CA LYS A 310 -3.84 -15.94 12.41
C LYS A 310 -5.07 -16.35 13.21
N ASP A 311 -5.83 -15.41 13.75
CA ASP A 311 -7.06 -15.67 14.48
C ASP A 311 -8.12 -16.31 13.56
N GLU A 312 -8.23 -15.85 12.31
CA GLU A 312 -9.11 -16.47 11.30
C GLU A 312 -8.68 -17.92 10.99
N LYS A 313 -7.38 -18.17 10.83
CA LYS A 313 -6.84 -19.52 10.62
C LYS A 313 -7.07 -20.42 11.83
N LEU A 314 -6.85 -19.92 13.05
CA LEU A 314 -7.11 -20.64 14.29
C LEU A 314 -8.60 -20.98 14.40
N ALA A 315 -9.51 -20.05 14.07
CA ALA A 315 -10.94 -20.31 14.06
C ALA A 315 -11.35 -21.37 13.01
N SER A 316 -10.66 -21.43 11.86
CA SER A 316 -10.86 -22.48 10.87
C SER A 316 -10.39 -23.85 11.39
N LEU A 317 -9.16 -23.92 11.90
CA LEU A 317 -8.57 -25.15 12.44
C LEU A 317 -9.36 -25.70 13.64
N SER A 318 -9.83 -24.82 14.54
CA SER A 318 -10.68 -25.22 15.65
C SER A 318 -11.98 -25.87 15.18
N ARG A 319 -12.61 -25.34 14.12
CA ARG A 319 -13.81 -25.95 13.52
C ARG A 319 -13.53 -27.32 12.89
N GLU A 320 -12.41 -27.48 12.20
CA GLU A 320 -11.99 -28.77 11.62
C GLU A 320 -11.69 -29.82 12.70
N LEU A 321 -11.05 -29.40 13.79
CA LEU A 321 -10.72 -30.27 14.92
C LEU A 321 -11.99 -30.74 15.65
N GLU A 322 -12.95 -29.85 15.85
CA GLU A 322 -14.24 -30.18 16.46
C GLU A 322 -15.09 -31.10 15.58
N TYR A 323 -15.09 -30.87 14.26
CA TYR A 323 -15.69 -31.78 13.30
C TYR A 323 -15.04 -33.17 13.35
N SER A 324 -13.70 -33.23 13.30
CA SER A 324 -12.95 -34.50 13.36
C SER A 324 -13.21 -35.26 14.65
N ARG A 325 -13.28 -34.55 15.78
CA ARG A 325 -13.61 -35.14 17.09
C ARG A 325 -15.00 -35.77 17.09
N THR A 326 -16.00 -35.08 16.53
CA THR A 326 -17.37 -35.61 16.42
C THR A 326 -17.40 -36.91 15.61
N ILE A 327 -16.65 -36.97 14.51
CA ILE A 327 -16.53 -38.19 13.69
C ILE A 327 -15.87 -39.34 14.47
N VAL A 328 -14.82 -39.07 15.24
CA VAL A 328 -14.18 -40.09 16.08
C VAL A 328 -15.16 -40.61 17.13
N GLU A 329 -15.90 -39.74 17.81
CA GLU A 329 -16.91 -40.12 18.79
C GLU A 329 -18.02 -41.01 18.17
N GLU A 330 -18.46 -40.69 16.94
CA GLU A 330 -19.43 -41.52 16.21
C GLU A 330 -18.84 -42.90 15.84
N ARG A 331 -17.57 -42.94 15.41
CA ARG A 331 -16.88 -44.19 15.05
C ARG A 331 -16.64 -45.09 16.25
N ASP A 332 -16.27 -44.52 17.39
CA ASP A 332 -16.09 -45.27 18.64
C ASP A 332 -17.42 -45.89 19.10
N ALA A 333 -18.54 -45.16 18.98
CA ALA A 333 -19.87 -45.70 19.28
C ALA A 333 -20.25 -46.86 18.34
N GLN A 334 -19.94 -46.74 17.05
CA GLN A 334 -20.15 -47.83 16.08
C GLN A 334 -19.30 -49.06 16.40
N LEU A 335 -18.03 -48.87 16.77
CA LEU A 335 -17.13 -49.96 17.15
C LEU A 335 -17.62 -50.67 18.42
N GLN A 336 -18.09 -49.94 19.43
CA GLN A 336 -18.67 -50.53 20.63
C GLN A 336 -19.91 -51.38 20.30
N LYS A 337 -20.79 -50.88 19.43
CA LYS A 337 -21.96 -51.63 18.98
C LYS A 337 -21.57 -52.92 18.25
N LEU A 338 -20.62 -52.84 17.32
CA LEU A 338 -20.15 -53.99 16.56
C LEU A 338 -19.45 -55.03 17.47
N ALA A 339 -18.68 -54.57 18.46
CA ALA A 339 -18.06 -55.45 19.44
C ALA A 339 -19.10 -56.23 20.26
N ALA A 340 -20.18 -55.57 20.70
CA ALA A 340 -21.28 -56.23 21.40
C ALA A 340 -22.03 -57.24 20.51
N GLU A 341 -22.24 -56.92 19.23
CA GLU A 341 -22.83 -57.86 18.25
C GLU A 341 -21.93 -59.08 18.04
N LEU A 342 -20.61 -58.89 17.98
CA LEU A 342 -19.63 -59.97 17.83
C LEU A 342 -19.60 -60.88 19.06
N GLU A 343 -19.64 -60.31 20.26
CA GLU A 343 -19.71 -61.05 21.52
C GLU A 343 -20.99 -61.89 21.58
N HIS A 344 -22.14 -61.31 21.21
CA HIS A 344 -23.40 -62.03 21.13
C HIS A 344 -23.35 -63.18 20.10
N ALA A 345 -22.80 -62.93 18.90
CA ALA A 345 -22.64 -63.96 17.89
C ALA A 345 -21.72 -65.10 18.36
N GLY A 346 -20.65 -64.78 19.08
CA GLY A 346 -19.77 -65.76 19.72
C GLY A 346 -20.51 -66.67 20.69
N ALA A 347 -21.31 -66.10 21.59
CA ALA A 347 -22.13 -66.86 22.54
C ALA A 347 -23.15 -67.78 21.84
N VAL A 348 -23.75 -67.34 20.72
CA VAL A 348 -24.66 -68.18 19.92
C VAL A 348 -23.93 -69.35 19.26
N VAL A 349 -22.70 -69.15 18.78
CA VAL A 349 -21.88 -70.23 18.22
C VAL A 349 -21.53 -71.25 19.29
N GLU A 350 -21.10 -70.82 20.48
CA GLU A 350 -20.80 -71.73 21.60
C GLU A 350 -22.00 -72.58 22.01
N GLU A 351 -23.20 -71.99 22.07
CA GLU A 351 -24.44 -72.72 22.37
C GLU A 351 -24.77 -73.75 21.27
N ARG A 352 -24.60 -73.38 19.99
CA ARG A 352 -24.80 -74.31 18.88
C ARG A 352 -23.79 -75.46 18.90
N ASP A 353 -22.53 -75.19 19.20
CA ASP A 353 -21.50 -76.21 19.32
C ASP A 353 -21.83 -77.20 20.45
N ARG A 354 -22.36 -76.71 21.58
CA ARG A 354 -22.87 -77.57 22.66
C ARG A 354 -24.03 -78.44 22.20
N GLN A 355 -25.01 -77.87 21.50
CA GLN A 355 -26.16 -78.63 20.97
C GLN A 355 -25.72 -79.69 19.96
N LEU A 356 -24.75 -79.38 19.09
CA LEU A 356 -24.17 -80.34 18.15
C LEU A 356 -23.44 -81.48 18.86
N GLN A 357 -22.71 -81.20 19.94
CA GLN A 357 -22.09 -82.25 20.76
C GLN A 357 -23.13 -83.18 21.40
N GLU A 358 -24.21 -82.62 21.96
CA GLU A 358 -25.31 -83.42 22.52
C GLU A 358 -25.99 -84.28 21.46
N LEU A 359 -26.23 -83.72 20.27
CA LEU A 359 -26.82 -84.45 19.15
C LEU A 359 -25.91 -85.58 18.67
N ASN A 360 -24.60 -85.34 18.55
CA ASN A 360 -23.64 -86.38 18.18
C ASN A 360 -23.63 -87.53 19.19
N GLN A 361 -23.69 -87.24 20.50
CA GLN A 361 -23.81 -88.28 21.53
C GLN A 361 -25.10 -89.10 21.40
N LEU A 362 -26.21 -88.45 21.03
CA LEU A 362 -27.49 -89.14 20.76
C LEU A 362 -27.41 -90.04 19.53
N VAL A 363 -26.79 -89.56 18.44
CA VAL A 363 -26.55 -90.36 17.23
C VAL A 363 -25.70 -91.58 17.55
N GLU A 364 -24.59 -91.41 18.28
CA GLU A 364 -23.75 -92.54 18.71
C GLU A 364 -24.54 -93.56 19.55
N LYS A 365 -25.42 -93.11 20.44
CA LYS A 365 -26.30 -94.00 21.21
C LYS A 365 -27.28 -94.76 20.31
N MET A 366 -27.89 -94.07 19.35
CA MET A 366 -28.78 -94.71 18.37
C MET A 366 -28.04 -95.75 17.53
N GLU A 367 -26.83 -95.44 17.06
CA GLU A 367 -26.00 -96.39 16.30
C GLU A 367 -25.66 -97.63 17.13
N ARG A 368 -25.31 -97.47 18.41
CA ARG A 368 -25.10 -98.62 19.33
C ARG A 368 -26.37 -99.45 19.51
N MET A 369 -27.51 -98.80 19.72
CA MET A 369 -28.80 -99.50 19.81
C MET A 369 -29.14 -100.24 18.51
N GLN A 370 -28.85 -99.64 17.35
CA GLN A 370 -29.06 -100.26 16.04
C GLN A 370 -28.18 -101.51 15.87
N GLN A 371 -26.89 -101.42 16.23
CA GLN A 371 -25.96 -102.54 16.21
C GLN A 371 -26.40 -103.66 17.17
N GLU A 372 -26.96 -103.31 18.33
CA GLU A 372 -27.47 -104.27 19.30
C GLU A 372 -28.77 -104.95 18.82
N LEU A 373 -29.67 -104.19 18.20
CA LEU A 373 -30.85 -104.72 17.49
C LEU A 373 -30.45 -105.69 16.37
N ASP A 374 -29.43 -105.36 15.57
CA ASP A 374 -28.91 -106.22 14.51
C ASP A 374 -28.22 -107.48 15.07
N ARG A 375 -27.52 -107.38 16.22
CA ARG A 375 -27.02 -108.56 16.95
C ARG A 375 -28.16 -109.45 17.42
N LEU A 376 -29.22 -108.89 18.01
CA LEU A 376 -30.38 -109.64 18.48
C LEU A 376 -31.15 -110.30 17.32
N ARG A 377 -31.22 -109.63 16.16
CA ARG A 377 -31.76 -110.23 14.92
C ARG A 377 -30.92 -111.41 14.43
N LYS A 378 -29.58 -111.35 14.54
CA LYS A 378 -28.69 -112.48 14.22
C LYS A 378 -28.82 -113.65 15.21
N VAL A 379 -29.02 -113.37 16.50
CA VAL A 379 -29.23 -114.42 17.54
C VAL A 379 -30.57 -115.14 17.38
N ARG A 380 -31.60 -114.48 16.82
CA ARG A 380 -32.93 -115.09 16.57
C ARG A 380 -33.01 -116.04 15.36
N LEU A 381 -31.91 -116.32 14.67
CA LEU A 381 -31.84 -117.31 13.59
C LEU A 381 -31.08 -118.58 14.04
N HIS A 382 -31.40 -119.12 15.23
CA HIS A 382 -30.90 -120.43 15.64
C HIS A 382 -31.75 -121.56 15.00
N PRO A 383 -31.17 -122.49 14.21
CA PRO A 383 -31.90 -123.50 13.42
C PRO A 383 -32.76 -124.51 14.20
N SER A 384 -32.66 -124.56 15.53
CA SER A 384 -33.30 -125.63 16.33
C SER A 384 -34.76 -125.34 16.73
N VAL A 385 -35.24 -124.11 16.62
CA VAL A 385 -36.66 -123.78 16.90
C VAL A 385 -37.59 -124.28 15.78
N LYS A 386 -37.03 -124.65 14.61
CA LYS A 386 -37.78 -125.22 13.49
C LYS A 386 -38.34 -126.63 13.73
N LEU A 387 -37.88 -127.37 14.75
CA LEU A 387 -38.42 -128.70 15.02
C LEU A 387 -39.73 -128.67 15.83
N ALA A 388 -39.96 -127.61 16.62
CA ALA A 388 -41.18 -127.46 17.43
C ALA A 388 -42.43 -127.11 16.61
N VAL A 389 -42.28 -126.74 15.33
CA VAL A 389 -43.40 -126.28 14.48
C VAL A 389 -43.77 -127.29 13.39
N ARG A 390 -43.09 -128.44 13.26
CA ARG A 390 -43.33 -129.37 12.15
C ARG A 390 -43.71 -130.82 12.50
N LEU A 391 -43.73 -131.21 13.77
CA LEU A 391 -44.28 -132.52 14.19
C LEU A 391 -45.40 -132.44 15.23
N PHE A 392 -45.81 -131.24 15.68
CA PHE A 392 -47.08 -131.02 16.40
C PHE A 392 -48.30 -131.01 15.45
N SER A 393 -48.15 -131.60 14.27
CA SER A 393 -49.19 -131.79 13.28
C SER A 393 -49.03 -133.20 12.71
N LEU A 394 -49.78 -134.14 13.31
CA LEU A 394 -50.15 -135.49 12.83
C LEU A 394 -49.46 -136.71 13.48
N GLU A 395 -49.78 -137.00 14.75
CA GLU A 395 -50.04 -138.34 15.34
C GLU A 395 -50.92 -138.09 16.59
N LYS A 396 -52.23 -138.40 16.59
CA LYS A 396 -52.85 -139.69 16.98
C LYS A 396 -52.38 -140.12 18.39
N GLU A 397 -53.20 -140.21 19.43
CA GLU A 397 -54.68 -140.18 19.62
C GLU A 397 -55.02 -139.33 20.85
#